data_AF-A0A0M0LQ27-F1
#
_entry.id   AF-A0A0M0LQ27-F1
#
_cell.length_a   1.000
_cell.length_b   1.000
_cell.length_c   1.000
_cell.angle_alpha   90.00
_cell.angle_beta   90.00
_cell.angle_gamma   90.00
#
_symmetry.space_group_name_H-M   'P 1'
#
loop_
_entity.id
_entity.type
_entity.pdbx_description
1 polymer ?
#
loop_
_entity_poly.entity_id
_entity_poly.type
_entity_poly.pdbx_seq_one_letter_code
_entity_poly.pdbx_strand_id
1 'polypeptide(L)'
;MGILYWQLNAIWPGPDWATIEYDGRLRLSHYSVARAFAPLALSVELDVADDGSALDGRLRVHAASDLPGAVAGTLRVDVHLWATAPAWPAHSLELPVSIAAEASAIVHEVSLVALGLGPGAKIARDDAFVRLSFEPNDASAAPGAVPSTGRVFVDVWLTPFKSARMTRAQPAIVSLAQTSLTRAVLRILSNATAALVAVESDAVVGAFSDGAFTLLAGEVRELTFEARAPFALEQMRQGLSVRSVWDTYEGEEAT
;
A
#
# COMPACT_ATOMS: atom_id res chain seq x y z
N MET A 1 24.36 -7.81 -6.16
CA MET A 1 23.26 -8.46 -6.92
C MET A 1 22.15 -7.43 -7.08
N GLY A 2 21.44 -7.38 -8.21
CA GLY A 2 20.45 -6.33 -8.48
C GLY A 2 19.21 -6.84 -9.21
N ILE A 3 18.11 -6.10 -9.10
CA ILE A 3 16.82 -6.40 -9.73
C ILE A 3 16.54 -5.35 -10.79
N LEU A 4 16.31 -5.78 -12.03
CA LEU A 4 15.85 -4.92 -13.12
C LEU A 4 14.55 -5.52 -13.64
N TYR A 5 13.45 -4.81 -13.48
CA TYR A 5 12.17 -5.24 -14.06
C TYR A 5 12.07 -4.76 -15.51
N TRP A 6 11.37 -5.54 -16.33
CA TRP A 6 11.06 -5.20 -17.71
C TRP A 6 9.61 -4.70 -17.78
N GLN A 7 9.29 -3.47 -18.18
CA GLN A 7 10.15 -2.37 -18.64
C GLN A 7 9.80 -1.05 -17.94
N LEU A 8 10.68 -0.05 -18.01
CA LEU A 8 10.45 1.24 -17.35
C LEU A 8 9.34 2.05 -18.03
N ASN A 9 9.52 2.38 -19.31
CA ASN A 9 8.68 3.32 -20.03
C ASN A 9 8.14 2.78 -21.36
N ALA A 10 7.00 3.31 -21.78
CA ALA A 10 6.42 3.05 -23.10
C ALA A 10 7.01 3.98 -24.17
N ILE A 11 7.08 3.49 -25.42
CA ILE A 11 7.51 4.28 -26.59
C ILE A 11 6.34 4.76 -27.48
N TRP A 12 5.15 4.21 -27.25
CA TRP A 12 3.90 4.62 -27.90
C TRP A 12 2.70 4.28 -26.98
N PRO A 13 1.48 4.81 -27.24
CA PRO A 13 0.27 4.39 -26.52
C PRO A 13 -0.15 2.96 -26.89
N GLY A 14 -0.08 2.02 -25.94
CA GLY A 14 -0.48 0.64 -26.17
C GLY A 14 -0.19 -0.28 -24.98
N PRO A 15 -0.69 -1.52 -25.00
CA PRO A 15 -0.40 -2.51 -23.97
C PRO A 15 1.06 -2.94 -24.04
N ASP A 16 1.76 -2.84 -22.92
CA ASP A 16 3.15 -3.24 -22.76
C ASP A 16 3.47 -3.50 -21.27
N TRP A 17 4.73 -3.78 -20.95
CA TRP A 17 5.19 -4.00 -19.57
C TRP A 17 5.68 -2.73 -18.88
N ALA A 18 5.43 -1.54 -19.45
CA ALA A 18 5.91 -0.29 -18.87
C ALA A 18 5.23 -0.02 -17.53
N THR A 19 5.91 0.71 -16.65
CA THR A 19 5.28 1.31 -15.47
C THR A 19 5.12 2.81 -15.62
N ILE A 20 5.74 3.41 -16.64
CA ILE A 20 5.58 4.81 -17.06
C ILE A 20 4.98 4.83 -18.46
N GLU A 21 3.83 5.49 -18.62
CA GLU A 21 3.15 5.68 -19.89
C GLU A 21 3.95 6.56 -20.85
N TYR A 22 3.55 6.56 -22.12
CA TYR A 22 4.20 7.33 -23.18
C TYR A 22 4.28 8.84 -22.89
N ASP A 23 3.22 9.41 -22.32
CA ASP A 23 3.17 10.83 -21.92
C ASP A 23 3.85 11.10 -20.57
N GLY A 24 4.35 10.05 -19.91
CA GLY A 24 5.09 10.13 -18.67
C GLY A 24 4.23 10.00 -17.40
N ARG A 25 2.97 9.59 -17.52
CA ARG A 25 2.13 9.20 -16.38
C ARG A 25 2.65 7.95 -15.71
N LEU A 26 2.53 7.88 -14.39
CA LEU A 26 2.87 6.69 -13.64
C LEU A 26 1.67 5.73 -13.63
N ARG A 27 1.88 4.48 -14.05
CA ARG A 27 0.92 3.40 -13.82
C ARG A 27 0.91 3.04 -12.33
N LEU A 28 -0.18 2.42 -11.89
CA LEU A 28 -0.33 1.93 -10.52
C LEU A 28 0.85 1.04 -10.06
N SER A 29 1.39 0.23 -10.97
CA SER A 29 2.55 -0.62 -10.71
C SER A 29 3.82 0.16 -10.35
N HIS A 30 3.99 1.39 -10.84
CA HIS A 30 5.17 2.19 -10.54
C HIS A 30 5.25 2.56 -9.06
N TYR A 31 4.10 2.82 -8.42
CA TYR A 31 4.04 3.08 -6.99
C TYR A 31 4.38 1.83 -6.18
N SER A 32 3.92 0.64 -6.60
CA SER A 32 4.32 -0.61 -5.97
C SER A 32 5.82 -0.89 -6.09
N VAL A 33 6.42 -0.61 -7.26
CA VAL A 33 7.87 -0.71 -7.47
C VAL A 33 8.62 0.29 -6.58
N ALA A 34 8.16 1.53 -6.49
CA ALA A 34 8.78 2.54 -5.64
C ALA A 34 8.79 2.12 -4.16
N ARG A 35 7.70 1.51 -3.67
CA ARG A 35 7.63 0.95 -2.32
C ARG A 35 8.54 -0.27 -2.15
N ALA A 36 8.59 -1.17 -3.14
CA ALA A 36 9.43 -2.37 -3.09
C ALA A 36 10.94 -2.06 -3.16
N PHE A 37 11.33 -0.97 -3.80
CA PHE A 37 12.71 -0.50 -3.92
C PHE A 37 13.08 0.57 -2.88
N ALA A 38 12.26 0.76 -1.85
CA ALA A 38 12.62 1.62 -0.74
C ALA A 38 13.90 1.08 -0.05
N PRO A 39 14.81 1.95 0.45
CA PRO A 39 16.06 1.51 1.09
C PRO A 39 15.87 0.59 2.30
N LEU A 40 14.66 0.57 2.86
CA LEU A 40 14.23 -0.35 3.89
C LEU A 40 12.83 -0.82 3.50
N ALA A 41 12.68 -2.12 3.29
CA ALA A 41 11.44 -2.72 2.80
C ALA A 41 11.06 -3.96 3.62
N LEU A 42 9.74 -4.17 3.74
CA LEU A 42 9.16 -5.40 4.25
C LEU A 42 8.52 -6.18 3.09
N SER A 43 8.73 -7.49 3.08
CA SER A 43 7.99 -8.40 2.22
C SER A 43 7.49 -9.59 3.04
N VAL A 44 6.27 -10.05 2.76
CA VAL A 44 5.65 -11.11 3.55
C VAL A 44 5.19 -12.24 2.64
N GLU A 45 5.59 -13.45 2.99
CA GLU A 45 5.08 -14.67 2.40
C GLU A 45 3.93 -15.19 3.27
N LEU A 46 2.76 -15.37 2.67
CA LEU A 46 1.63 -16.04 3.30
C LEU A 46 1.72 -17.54 2.96
N ASP A 47 2.19 -18.34 3.91
CA ASP A 47 2.26 -19.80 3.79
C ASP A 47 0.96 -20.38 4.34
N VAL A 48 0.11 -20.86 3.44
CA VAL A 48 -1.20 -21.46 3.73
C VAL A 48 -1.39 -22.69 2.84
N ALA A 49 -2.01 -23.74 3.37
CA ALA A 49 -2.30 -24.94 2.58
C ALA A 49 -3.22 -24.63 1.39
N ASP A 50 -2.98 -25.29 0.25
CA ASP A 50 -3.69 -25.10 -1.02
C ASP A 50 -5.20 -25.38 -0.92
N ASP A 51 -5.63 -26.18 0.06
CA ASP A 51 -7.03 -26.54 0.30
C ASP A 51 -7.80 -25.53 1.14
N GLY A 52 -7.15 -24.42 1.53
CA GLY A 52 -7.74 -23.37 2.37
C GLY A 52 -7.94 -23.80 3.83
N SER A 53 -7.55 -25.03 4.21
CA SER A 53 -7.62 -25.50 5.59
C SER A 53 -6.48 -24.87 6.40
N ALA A 54 -6.86 -23.98 7.31
CA ALA A 54 -5.94 -23.11 8.04
C ALA A 54 -5.35 -23.78 9.29
N LEU A 55 -5.06 -25.09 9.26
CA LEU A 55 -4.52 -25.73 10.46
C LEU A 55 -3.09 -25.24 10.82
N ASP A 56 -2.31 -24.68 9.90
CA ASP A 56 -0.94 -24.18 10.17
C ASP A 56 -0.51 -22.95 9.33
N GLY A 57 -1.44 -22.07 8.97
CA GLY A 57 -1.10 -20.87 8.20
C GLY A 57 -0.14 -19.92 8.96
N ARG A 58 0.87 -19.38 8.28
CA ARG A 58 1.83 -18.42 8.87
C ARG A 58 2.24 -17.32 7.90
N LEU A 59 2.64 -16.19 8.46
CA LEU A 59 3.30 -15.09 7.77
C LEU A 59 4.80 -15.20 8.00
N ARG A 60 5.59 -15.41 6.94
CA ARG A 60 7.05 -15.22 7.02
C ARG A 60 7.37 -13.78 6.65
N VAL A 61 7.87 -13.03 7.61
CA VAL A 61 8.16 -11.61 7.47
C VAL A 61 9.64 -11.45 7.16
N HIS A 62 9.93 -10.95 5.97
CA HIS A 62 11.28 -10.60 5.56
C HIS A 62 11.48 -9.10 5.66
N ALA A 63 12.65 -8.69 6.14
CA ALA A 63 13.13 -7.33 6.04
C ALA A 63 14.33 -7.30 5.09
N ALA A 64 14.40 -6.27 4.24
CA ALA A 64 15.55 -5.95 3.42
C ALA A 64 15.98 -4.51 3.69
N SER A 65 17.28 -4.31 3.90
CA SER A 65 17.88 -3.00 4.18
C SER A 65 19.06 -2.79 3.25
N ASP A 66 19.00 -1.75 2.42
CA ASP A 66 20.13 -1.23 1.64
C ASP A 66 20.85 -0.10 2.40
N LEU A 67 20.49 0.14 3.66
CA LEU A 67 21.11 1.16 4.49
C LEU A 67 22.49 0.71 4.96
N PRO A 68 23.46 1.64 5.11
CA PRO A 68 24.82 1.33 5.52
C PRO A 68 24.96 0.99 7.01
N GLY A 69 23.87 1.13 7.78
CA GLY A 69 23.82 0.84 9.22
C GLY A 69 22.73 -0.17 9.55
N ALA A 70 22.92 -0.91 10.64
CA ALA A 70 21.88 -1.76 11.17
C ALA A 70 20.69 -0.92 11.67
N VAL A 71 19.48 -1.42 11.47
CA VAL A 71 18.24 -0.78 11.88
C VAL A 71 17.50 -1.69 12.86
N ALA A 72 17.16 -1.16 14.02
CA ALA A 72 16.29 -1.81 14.97
C ALA A 72 15.01 -0.99 15.17
N GLY A 73 13.92 -1.64 15.53
CA GLY A 73 12.62 -0.99 15.70
C GLY A 73 11.54 -1.96 16.14
N THR A 74 10.30 -1.47 16.06
CA THR A 74 9.12 -2.26 16.40
C THR A 74 8.35 -2.58 15.12
N LEU A 75 8.09 -3.87 14.90
CA LEU A 75 7.16 -4.36 13.91
C LEU A 75 5.78 -4.52 14.56
N ARG A 76 4.80 -3.82 14.02
CA ARG A 76 3.39 -3.97 14.38
C ARG A 76 2.68 -4.81 13.33
N VAL A 77 1.95 -5.83 13.76
CA VAL A 77 1.16 -6.74 12.93
C VAL A 77 -0.31 -6.57 13.31
N ASP A 78 -1.05 -5.89 12.44
CA ASP A 78 -2.44 -5.48 12.65
C ASP A 78 -3.38 -6.31 11.77
N VAL A 79 -4.40 -6.93 12.36
CA VAL A 79 -5.52 -7.54 11.61
C VAL A 79 -6.59 -6.47 11.44
N HIS A 80 -6.85 -6.07 10.20
CA HIS A 80 -7.92 -5.14 9.84
C HIS A 80 -9.08 -5.88 9.20
N LEU A 81 -10.30 -5.45 9.54
CA LEU A 81 -11.50 -5.95 8.89
C LEU A 81 -11.78 -5.15 7.61
N TRP A 82 -12.38 -5.81 6.63
CA TRP A 82 -12.94 -5.13 5.46
C TRP A 82 -14.22 -4.35 5.76
N ALA A 83 -14.88 -4.67 6.88
CA ALA A 83 -16.11 -4.02 7.32
C ALA A 83 -15.90 -2.53 7.66
N THR A 84 -17.00 -1.76 7.60
CA THR A 84 -17.03 -0.35 8.00
C THR A 84 -16.71 -0.17 9.49
N ALA A 85 -16.19 1.02 9.79
CA ALA A 85 -15.78 1.56 11.09
C ALA A 85 -16.14 0.76 12.37
N PRO A 86 -15.20 0.66 13.32
CA PRO A 86 -14.03 1.53 13.43
C PRO A 86 -12.76 0.99 12.74
N ALA A 87 -11.89 1.90 12.30
CA ALA A 87 -10.59 1.60 11.67
C ALA A 87 -9.53 1.01 12.63
N TRP A 88 -9.89 0.73 13.88
CA TRP A 88 -8.97 0.06 14.80
C TRP A 88 -8.72 -1.37 14.32
N PRO A 89 -7.49 -1.86 14.48
CA PRO A 89 -7.23 -3.26 14.21
C PRO A 89 -8.04 -4.13 15.18
N ALA A 90 -8.64 -5.20 14.65
CA ALA A 90 -9.36 -6.19 15.44
C ALA A 90 -8.41 -7.04 16.31
N HIS A 91 -7.15 -7.12 15.90
CA HIS A 91 -6.06 -7.72 16.66
C HIS A 91 -4.74 -7.00 16.32
N SER A 92 -3.86 -6.83 17.31
CA SER A 92 -2.56 -6.16 17.13
C SER A 92 -1.49 -6.91 17.92
N LEU A 93 -0.37 -7.18 17.27
CA LEU A 93 0.82 -7.78 17.86
C LEU A 93 2.03 -6.88 17.60
N GLU A 94 2.87 -6.66 18.61
CA GLU A 94 4.11 -5.90 18.48
C GLU A 94 5.31 -6.82 18.72
N LEU A 95 6.30 -6.74 17.83
CA LEU A 95 7.46 -7.60 17.81
C LEU A 95 8.73 -6.75 17.59
N PRO A 96 9.80 -6.95 18.37
CA PRO A 96 11.06 -6.27 18.12
C PRO A 96 11.70 -6.80 16.83
N VAL A 97 12.23 -5.91 15.99
CA VAL A 97 12.95 -6.28 14.76
C VAL A 97 14.32 -5.62 14.76
N SER A 98 15.32 -6.36 14.27
CA SER A 98 16.65 -5.86 13.97
C SER A 98 17.11 -6.43 12.63
N ILE A 99 17.55 -5.56 11.72
CA ILE A 99 18.11 -5.92 10.42
C ILE A 99 19.50 -5.30 10.29
N ALA A 100 20.47 -6.08 9.81
CA ALA A 100 21.83 -5.60 9.59
C ALA A 100 21.90 -4.62 8.41
N ALA A 101 23.03 -3.90 8.30
CA ALA A 101 23.33 -3.09 7.13
C ALA A 101 23.42 -3.96 5.86
N GLU A 102 22.89 -3.44 4.74
CA GLU A 102 22.99 -4.09 3.42
C GLU A 102 22.59 -5.58 3.42
N ALA A 103 21.53 -5.93 4.16
CA ALA A 103 21.15 -7.30 4.44
C ALA A 103 19.67 -7.57 4.19
N SER A 104 19.36 -8.84 3.94
CA SER A 104 18.00 -9.36 3.94
C SER A 104 17.91 -10.59 4.84
N ALA A 105 16.86 -10.66 5.65
CA ALA A 105 16.62 -11.77 6.57
C ALA A 105 15.12 -11.97 6.85
N ILE A 106 14.74 -13.20 7.22
CA ILE A 106 13.47 -13.46 7.90
C ILE A 106 13.60 -12.90 9.31
N VAL A 107 12.79 -11.89 9.64
CA VAL A 107 12.82 -11.23 10.95
C VAL A 107 11.81 -11.84 11.91
N HIS A 108 10.68 -12.36 11.41
CA HIS A 108 9.65 -13.04 12.20
C HIS A 108 8.91 -14.09 11.39
N GLU A 109 8.40 -15.12 12.07
CA GLU A 109 7.33 -15.98 11.57
C GLU A 109 6.13 -15.87 12.52
N VAL A 110 4.98 -15.46 11.98
CA VAL A 110 3.77 -15.20 12.78
C VAL A 110 2.67 -16.16 12.36
N SER A 111 2.24 -17.02 13.29
CA SER A 111 1.09 -17.91 13.05
C SER A 111 -0.20 -17.10 12.89
N LEU A 112 -1.03 -17.46 11.91
CA LEU A 112 -2.36 -16.85 11.75
C LEU A 112 -3.24 -17.08 12.99
N VAL A 113 -3.09 -18.21 13.68
CA VAL A 113 -3.83 -18.50 14.91
C VAL A 113 -3.48 -17.51 16.02
N ALA A 114 -2.21 -17.12 16.12
CA ALA A 114 -1.78 -16.10 17.08
C ALA A 114 -2.41 -14.73 16.80
N LEU A 115 -2.77 -14.45 15.54
CA LEU A 115 -3.48 -13.24 15.12
C LEU A 115 -5.01 -13.35 15.27
N GLY A 116 -5.53 -14.44 15.84
CA GLY A 116 -6.97 -14.68 15.94
C GLY A 116 -7.63 -14.99 14.60
N LEU A 117 -6.87 -15.55 13.65
CA LEU A 117 -7.32 -15.99 12.33
C LEU A 117 -7.20 -17.51 12.24
N GLY A 118 -8.15 -18.19 11.59
CA GLY A 118 -8.10 -19.65 11.37
C GLY A 118 -9.42 -20.37 11.65
N PRO A 119 -9.46 -21.71 11.57
CA PRO A 119 -10.68 -22.48 11.73
C PRO A 119 -11.20 -22.34 13.17
N GLY A 120 -12.46 -21.92 13.33
CA GLY A 120 -13.07 -21.68 14.65
C GLY A 120 -12.67 -20.35 15.30
N ALA A 121 -11.85 -19.53 14.64
CA ALA A 121 -11.57 -18.18 15.08
C ALA A 121 -12.78 -17.25 14.88
N LYS A 122 -12.83 -16.15 15.63
CA LYS A 122 -13.92 -15.16 15.53
C LYS A 122 -13.89 -14.38 14.21
N ILE A 123 -12.75 -14.31 13.55
CA ILE A 123 -12.53 -13.55 12.31
C ILE A 123 -12.14 -14.54 11.22
N ALA A 124 -12.95 -14.62 10.17
CA ALA A 124 -12.60 -15.41 8.99
C ALA A 124 -11.62 -14.63 8.10
N ARG A 125 -10.80 -15.35 7.33
CA ARG A 125 -9.81 -14.75 6.42
C ARG A 125 -10.45 -13.83 5.39
N ASP A 126 -11.61 -14.20 4.85
CA ASP A 126 -12.32 -13.40 3.85
C ASP A 126 -12.80 -12.05 4.42
N ASP A 127 -12.98 -11.93 5.73
CA ASP A 127 -13.44 -10.69 6.38
C ASP A 127 -12.29 -9.73 6.71
N ALA A 128 -11.04 -10.13 6.48
CA ALA A 128 -9.88 -9.42 6.98
C ALA A 128 -8.68 -9.39 6.02
N PHE A 129 -7.74 -8.51 6.36
CA PHE A 129 -6.38 -8.51 5.84
C PHE A 129 -5.42 -8.18 6.98
N VAL A 130 -4.12 -8.39 6.75
CA VAL A 130 -3.09 -8.09 7.75
C VAL A 130 -2.22 -6.95 7.24
N ARG A 131 -2.04 -5.91 8.05
CA ARG A 131 -1.08 -4.84 7.80
C ARG A 131 0.11 -5.02 8.71
N LEU A 132 1.30 -5.06 8.14
CA LEU A 132 2.55 -5.00 8.89
C LEU A 132 3.11 -3.58 8.75
N SER A 133 3.46 -2.95 9.86
CA SER A 133 4.10 -1.63 9.90
C SER A 133 5.38 -1.71 10.73
N PHE A 134 6.51 -1.31 10.17
CA PHE A 134 7.78 -1.22 10.88
C PHE A 134 8.11 0.24 11.17
N GLU A 135 8.37 0.51 12.45
CA GLU A 135 8.79 1.80 12.97
C GLU A 135 10.22 1.68 13.51
N PRO A 136 11.23 2.23 12.80
CA PRO A 136 12.60 2.27 13.30
C PRO A 136 12.71 3.05 14.61
N ASN A 137 13.55 2.58 15.53
CA ASN A 137 13.95 3.34 16.71
C ASN A 137 14.79 4.54 16.22
N ASP A 138 14.26 5.75 16.32
CA ASP A 138 14.89 7.04 15.99
C ASP A 138 16.11 6.95 15.05
N ALA A 139 15.86 6.96 13.73
CA ALA A 139 16.90 6.95 12.70
C ALA A 139 17.74 8.26 12.63
N SER A 140 17.60 9.16 13.60
CA SER A 140 18.21 10.49 13.64
C SER A 140 19.63 10.53 14.22
N ALA A 141 20.17 9.43 14.74
CA ALA A 141 21.45 9.42 15.46
C ALA A 141 22.70 9.08 14.62
N ALA A 142 22.56 8.71 13.34
CA ALA A 142 23.72 8.36 12.49
C ALA A 142 24.12 9.52 11.55
N PRO A 143 25.40 9.95 11.51
CA PRO A 143 25.86 10.94 10.53
C PRO A 143 25.76 10.36 9.11
N GLY A 144 24.88 10.94 8.29
CA GLY A 144 24.52 10.44 6.95
C GLY A 144 23.07 9.95 6.81
N ALA A 145 22.23 10.11 7.85
CA ALA A 145 20.82 9.71 7.83
C ALA A 145 20.07 10.28 6.61
N VAL A 146 19.57 9.37 5.76
CA VAL A 146 18.59 9.67 4.72
C VAL A 146 17.33 10.20 5.42
N PRO A 147 16.74 11.32 4.98
CA PRO A 147 15.58 11.93 5.63
C PRO A 147 14.45 10.90 5.75
N SER A 148 14.03 10.67 7.00
CA SER A 148 12.94 9.79 7.43
C SER A 148 12.59 8.70 6.43
N THR A 149 13.20 7.52 6.57
CA THR A 149 12.50 6.30 6.15
C THR A 149 11.20 6.29 6.95
N GLY A 150 10.13 6.82 6.35
CA GLY A 150 8.81 6.86 6.95
C GLY A 150 8.40 5.44 7.34
N ARG A 151 7.35 5.33 8.15
CA ARG A 151 6.77 4.03 8.53
C ARG A 151 6.67 3.12 7.30
N VAL A 152 7.43 2.03 7.30
CA VAL A 152 7.40 1.04 6.24
C VAL A 152 6.20 0.17 6.49
N PHE A 153 5.36 -0.08 5.49
CA PHE A 153 4.23 -0.98 5.67
C PHE A 153 3.99 -1.86 4.45
N VAL A 154 3.40 -3.02 4.70
CA VAL A 154 2.94 -3.96 3.68
C VAL A 154 1.59 -4.53 4.11
N ASP A 155 0.66 -4.55 3.16
CA ASP A 155 -0.65 -5.17 3.34
C ASP A 155 -0.64 -6.57 2.73
N VAL A 156 -1.09 -7.55 3.51
CA VAL A 156 -1.18 -8.96 3.14
C VAL A 156 -2.65 -9.31 2.99
N TRP A 157 -3.03 -9.58 1.74
CA TRP A 157 -4.36 -10.06 1.40
C TRP A 157 -4.47 -11.54 1.75
N LEU A 158 -5.34 -11.86 2.71
CA LEU A 158 -5.52 -13.24 3.17
C LEU A 158 -6.25 -14.10 2.15
N THR A 159 -6.98 -13.51 1.21
CA THR A 159 -7.65 -14.18 0.09
C THR A 159 -7.62 -13.32 -1.16
N PRO A 160 -7.83 -13.90 -2.36
CA PRO A 160 -8.06 -13.12 -3.57
C PRO A 160 -9.25 -12.16 -3.40
N PHE A 161 -9.19 -10.97 -4.00
CA PHE A 161 -10.23 -9.95 -3.84
C PHE A 161 -11.65 -10.43 -4.19
N LYS A 162 -11.79 -11.31 -5.18
CA LYS A 162 -13.09 -11.95 -5.55
C LYS A 162 -13.70 -12.84 -4.47
N SER A 163 -12.91 -13.21 -3.46
CA SER A 163 -13.34 -14.03 -2.31
C SER A 163 -13.37 -13.22 -1.01
N ALA A 164 -12.78 -12.03 -0.99
CA ALA A 164 -12.81 -11.14 0.16
C ALA A 164 -14.23 -10.56 0.32
N ARG A 165 -14.77 -10.61 1.53
CA ARG A 165 -16.06 -10.01 1.90
C ARG A 165 -15.88 -8.52 2.19
N MET A 166 -15.53 -7.80 1.12
CA MET A 166 -15.36 -6.35 1.18
C MET A 166 -16.70 -5.64 1.29
N THR A 167 -16.74 -4.56 2.05
CA THR A 167 -17.87 -3.62 2.02
C THR A 167 -17.65 -2.61 0.91
N ARG A 168 -18.72 -2.13 0.28
CA ARG A 168 -18.64 -1.06 -0.72
C ARG A 168 -17.96 0.17 -0.14
N ALA A 169 -16.75 0.44 -0.62
CA ALA A 169 -15.97 1.60 -0.26
C ALA A 169 -16.19 2.72 -1.27
N GLN A 170 -16.27 3.96 -0.78
CA GLN A 170 -16.47 5.16 -1.60
C GLN A 170 -15.34 6.15 -1.31
N PRO A 171 -14.12 5.88 -1.81
CA PRO A 171 -13.01 6.81 -1.65
C PRO A 171 -13.30 8.09 -2.43
N ALA A 172 -13.23 9.24 -1.75
CA ALA A 172 -13.56 10.53 -2.32
C ALA A 172 -12.51 11.58 -1.97
N ILE A 173 -12.27 12.51 -2.90
CA ILE A 173 -11.43 13.69 -2.66
C ILE A 173 -12.23 14.67 -1.80
N VAL A 174 -11.79 14.86 -0.55
CA VAL A 174 -12.43 15.78 0.40
C VAL A 174 -11.77 17.15 0.43
N SER A 175 -10.52 17.27 -0.04
CA SER A 175 -9.89 18.56 -0.28
C SER A 175 -8.94 18.52 -1.47
N LEU A 176 -8.81 19.65 -2.15
CA LEU A 176 -7.85 19.87 -3.23
C LEU A 176 -7.39 21.32 -3.19
N ALA A 177 -6.08 21.54 -3.06
CA ALA A 177 -5.48 22.86 -3.00
C ALA A 177 -4.20 22.92 -3.85
N GLN A 178 -4.09 23.94 -4.69
CA GLN A 178 -2.86 24.23 -5.42
C GLN A 178 -1.87 24.93 -4.48
N THR A 179 -0.65 24.41 -4.36
CA THR A 179 0.40 24.94 -3.47
C THR A 179 1.49 25.69 -4.23
N SER A 180 1.62 25.44 -5.54
CA SER A 180 2.48 26.21 -6.45
C SER A 180 1.95 26.13 -7.89
N LEU A 181 2.62 26.78 -8.84
CA LEU A 181 2.28 26.65 -10.26
C LEU A 181 2.25 25.19 -10.75
N THR A 182 3.03 24.31 -10.14
CA THR A 182 3.19 22.90 -10.56
C THR A 182 2.84 21.90 -9.46
N ARG A 183 2.37 22.32 -8.28
CA ARG A 183 2.06 21.41 -7.18
C ARG A 183 0.66 21.61 -6.63
N ALA A 184 0.02 20.50 -6.27
CA ALA A 184 -1.21 20.48 -5.50
C ALA A 184 -1.15 19.44 -4.39
N VAL A 185 -1.99 19.62 -3.38
CA VAL A 185 -2.23 18.67 -2.31
C VAL A 185 -3.70 18.30 -2.33
N LEU A 186 -3.98 17.00 -2.23
CA LEU A 186 -5.33 16.48 -2.12
C LEU A 186 -5.45 15.57 -0.91
N ARG A 187 -6.65 15.54 -0.33
CA ARG A 187 -6.98 14.66 0.79
C ARG A 187 -8.11 13.74 0.38
N ILE A 188 -7.95 12.46 0.67
CA ILE A 188 -8.87 11.39 0.32
C ILE A 188 -9.38 10.75 1.60
N LEU A 189 -10.68 10.50 1.63
CA LEU A 189 -11.36 9.82 2.73
C LEU A 189 -12.25 8.73 2.13
N SER A 190 -12.41 7.61 2.84
CA SER A 190 -13.36 6.57 2.48
C SER A 190 -14.22 6.20 3.69
N ASN A 191 -15.50 5.89 3.42
CA ASN A 191 -16.47 5.41 4.41
C ASN A 191 -16.18 3.98 4.89
N ALA A 192 -15.59 3.16 4.03
CA ALA A 192 -15.15 1.79 4.31
C ALA A 192 -13.69 1.59 3.89
N THR A 193 -13.08 0.47 4.30
CA THR A 193 -11.70 0.17 3.90
C THR A 193 -11.63 -0.11 2.40
N ALA A 194 -10.88 0.70 1.67
CA ALA A 194 -10.73 0.60 0.23
C ALA A 194 -9.36 0.01 -0.14
N ALA A 195 -9.34 -1.11 -0.86
CA ALA A 195 -8.11 -1.70 -1.38
C ALA A 195 -7.72 -1.09 -2.72
N LEU A 196 -6.41 -0.94 -2.94
CA LEU A 196 -5.82 -0.48 -4.21
C LEU A 196 -6.44 0.83 -4.71
N VAL A 197 -6.55 1.83 -3.83
CA VAL A 197 -7.05 3.16 -4.19
C VAL A 197 -6.14 3.78 -5.25
N ALA A 198 -6.72 4.01 -6.42
CA ALA A 198 -6.13 4.63 -7.57
C ALA A 198 -6.61 6.08 -7.68
N VAL A 199 -5.68 7.00 -7.89
CA VAL A 199 -5.96 8.41 -8.16
C VAL A 199 -5.35 8.74 -9.50
N GLU A 200 -6.17 9.27 -10.40
CA GLU A 200 -5.78 9.56 -11.78
C GLU A 200 -6.10 11.01 -12.11
N SER A 201 -5.33 11.61 -13.03
CA SER A 201 -5.52 13.01 -13.45
C SER A 201 -5.48 13.13 -14.98
N ASP A 202 -6.59 12.91 -15.66
CA ASP A 202 -6.62 12.88 -17.12
C ASP A 202 -6.27 14.23 -17.76
N ALA A 203 -6.64 15.33 -17.09
CA ALA A 203 -6.45 16.68 -17.62
C ALA A 203 -5.06 17.27 -17.38
N VAL A 204 -4.30 16.77 -16.39
CA VAL A 204 -2.98 17.31 -16.03
C VAL A 204 -1.98 16.15 -15.90
N VAL A 205 -0.92 16.21 -16.70
CA VAL A 205 0.15 15.20 -16.65
C VAL A 205 1.08 15.49 -15.48
N GLY A 206 1.26 14.51 -14.62
CA GLY A 206 2.09 14.60 -13.42
C GLY A 206 2.15 13.27 -12.68
N ALA A 207 2.68 13.32 -11.46
CA ALA A 207 2.79 12.19 -10.57
C ALA A 207 2.18 12.51 -9.21
N PHE A 208 1.46 11.54 -8.63
CA PHE A 208 1.08 11.59 -7.23
C PHE A 208 2.23 11.08 -6.35
N SER A 209 2.24 11.42 -5.07
CA SER A 209 3.23 10.94 -4.12
C SER A 209 3.08 9.44 -3.81
N ASP A 210 1.88 8.87 -4.00
CA ASP A 210 1.58 7.45 -3.89
C ASP A 210 0.30 7.12 -4.68
N GLY A 211 0.08 5.84 -4.96
CA GLY A 211 -1.08 5.31 -5.68
C GLY A 211 -1.19 3.80 -5.51
N ALA A 212 -2.35 3.20 -5.73
CA ALA A 212 -2.63 1.79 -5.40
C ALA A 212 -2.33 1.44 -3.93
N PHE A 213 -2.75 2.30 -3.02
CA PHE A 213 -2.62 2.10 -1.58
C PHE A 213 -3.94 1.64 -0.96
N THR A 214 -3.87 1.07 0.24
CA THR A 214 -5.06 0.71 1.02
C THR A 214 -5.42 1.86 1.94
N LEU A 215 -6.67 2.32 1.84
CA LEU A 215 -7.21 3.40 2.65
C LEU A 215 -8.14 2.82 3.72
N LEU A 216 -7.77 2.93 4.99
CA LEU A 216 -8.61 2.42 6.08
C LEU A 216 -9.89 3.26 6.22
N ALA A 217 -10.97 2.64 6.68
CA ALA A 217 -12.25 3.33 6.91
C ALA A 217 -12.08 4.54 7.86
N GLY A 218 -12.41 5.75 7.41
CA GLY A 218 -12.26 6.96 8.22
C GLY A 218 -10.84 7.54 8.30
N GLU A 219 -9.84 6.88 7.70
CA GLU A 219 -8.50 7.45 7.54
C GLU A 219 -8.52 8.54 6.47
N VAL A 220 -7.90 9.69 6.77
CA VAL A 220 -7.65 10.74 5.77
C VAL A 220 -6.24 10.56 5.23
N ARG A 221 -6.13 10.21 3.95
CA ARG A 221 -4.84 10.14 3.24
C ARG A 221 -4.59 11.46 2.51
N GLU A 222 -3.47 12.09 2.80
CA GLU A 222 -2.97 13.23 2.04
C GLU A 222 -2.01 12.75 0.94
N LEU A 223 -2.18 13.27 -0.28
CA LEU A 223 -1.28 13.06 -1.39
C LEU A 223 -0.80 14.40 -1.94
N THR A 224 0.47 14.46 -2.30
CA THR A 224 1.00 15.56 -3.12
C THR A 224 0.95 15.16 -4.59
N PHE A 225 0.64 16.10 -5.46
CA PHE A 225 0.72 15.96 -6.90
C PHE A 225 1.75 16.94 -7.46
N GLU A 226 2.63 16.43 -8.32
CA GLU A 226 3.65 17.21 -9.03
C GLU A 226 3.40 17.15 -10.54
N ALA A 227 2.98 18.28 -11.11
CA ALA A 227 2.69 18.45 -12.52
C ALA A 227 3.98 18.69 -13.32
N ARG A 228 3.99 18.21 -14.57
CA ARG A 228 5.11 18.45 -15.50
C ARG A 228 5.17 19.89 -16.03
N ALA A 229 4.05 20.61 -15.98
CA ALA A 229 3.93 21.98 -16.45
C ALA A 229 2.97 22.76 -15.54
N PRO A 230 3.01 24.11 -15.56
CA PRO A 230 2.03 24.92 -14.85
C PRO A 230 0.59 24.56 -15.26
N PHE A 231 -0.31 24.49 -14.29
CA PHE A 231 -1.72 24.13 -14.53
C PHE A 231 -2.68 25.00 -13.72
N ALA A 232 -3.94 25.05 -14.18
CA ALA A 232 -5.03 25.66 -13.42
C ALA A 232 -5.72 24.61 -12.54
N LEU A 233 -5.99 24.94 -11.27
CA LEU A 233 -6.64 24.03 -10.33
C LEU A 233 -7.98 23.47 -10.84
N GLU A 234 -8.74 24.27 -11.58
CA GLU A 234 -10.03 23.85 -12.12
C GLU A 234 -9.88 22.80 -13.23
N GLN A 235 -8.85 22.90 -14.07
CA GLN A 235 -8.52 21.88 -15.06
C GLN A 235 -8.21 20.55 -14.37
N MET A 236 -7.42 20.58 -13.29
CA MET A 236 -7.11 19.38 -12.51
C MET A 236 -8.39 18.80 -11.91
N ARG A 237 -9.26 19.62 -11.31
CA ARG A 237 -10.52 19.18 -10.70
C ARG A 237 -11.40 18.39 -11.67
N GLN A 238 -11.50 18.83 -12.92
CA GLN A 238 -12.33 18.19 -13.94
C GLN A 238 -11.78 16.85 -14.43
N GLY A 239 -10.46 16.65 -14.36
CA GLY A 239 -9.80 15.43 -14.79
C GLY A 239 -9.41 14.47 -13.66
N LEU A 240 -9.77 14.76 -12.40
CA LEU A 240 -9.43 13.90 -11.27
C LEU A 240 -10.47 12.80 -11.08
N SER A 241 -10.01 11.57 -10.94
CA SER A 241 -10.83 10.44 -10.52
C SER A 241 -10.14 9.67 -9.40
N VAL A 242 -10.96 9.13 -8.49
CA VAL A 242 -10.54 8.21 -7.44
C VAL A 242 -11.36 6.93 -7.57
N ARG A 243 -10.69 5.79 -7.57
CA ARG A 243 -11.30 4.46 -7.64
C ARG A 243 -10.59 3.51 -6.69
N SER A 244 -11.21 2.39 -6.41
CA SER A 244 -10.70 1.26 -5.64
C SER A 244 -10.96 -0.03 -6.42
N VAL A 245 -10.47 -1.17 -5.91
CA VAL A 245 -10.82 -2.47 -6.49
C VAL A 245 -12.32 -2.75 -6.45
N TRP A 246 -13.08 -2.15 -5.53
CA TRP A 246 -14.52 -2.38 -5.45
C TRP A 246 -15.26 -1.83 -6.68
N ASP A 247 -14.81 -0.69 -7.19
CA ASP A 247 -15.45 0.01 -8.31
C ASP A 247 -15.38 -0.80 -9.63
N THR A 248 -14.56 -1.87 -9.70
CA THR A 248 -14.51 -2.77 -10.85
C THR A 248 -15.65 -3.79 -10.88
N TYR A 249 -16.32 -4.04 -9.75
CA TYR A 249 -17.45 -4.98 -9.66
C TYR A 249 -18.82 -4.33 -9.87
N GLU A 250 -18.91 -2.99 -9.88
CA GLU A 250 -20.20 -2.27 -9.99
C GLU A 250 -20.95 -2.53 -11.32
N GLY A 251 -20.32 -3.20 -12.29
CA GLY A 251 -20.97 -3.69 -13.52
C GLY A 251 -21.55 -5.11 -13.45
N GLU A 252 -21.26 -5.90 -12.40
CA GLU A 252 -21.69 -7.31 -12.29
C GLU A 252 -23.03 -7.50 -11.55
N GLU A 253 -23.53 -6.49 -10.82
CA GLU A 253 -24.83 -6.56 -10.11
C GLU A 253 -26.05 -6.24 -11.01
N ALA A 254 -25.86 -6.12 -12.33
CA ALA A 254 -26.91 -5.73 -13.29
C ALA A 254 -27.45 -6.87 -14.19
N THR A 255 -27.26 -8.15 -13.82
CA THR A 255 -27.84 -9.30 -14.54
C THR A 255 -28.36 -10.38 -13.61
#